data_AF-A0A0P6VN08-F1
#
_entry.id   AF-A0A0P6VN08-F1
#
_cell.length_a   1.000
_cell.length_b   1.000
_cell.length_c   1.000
_cell.angle_alpha   90.00
_cell.angle_beta   90.00
_cell.angle_gamma   90.00
#
_symmetry.space_group_name_H-M   'P 1'
#
loop_
_entity.id
_entity.type
_entity.pdbx_description
1 polymer ?
#
loop_
_entity_poly.entity_id
_entity_poly.type
_entity_poly.pdbx_seq_one_letter_code
_entity_poly.pdbx_strand_id
1 'polypeptide(L)'
;MNVSSFNRLRGNRAVRASVLACMTAIPCIAHAQTDLTGSSRLLGDRTEITAGAAAIATPEYAGAERARVQFNPVLVVQRGVLFFDTSRGGGLQFQSTSGFYISQSLYYDLGRLQSDSNWRPGSRLLAGM
;
A
#
# COMPACT_ATOMS: atom_id res chain seq x y z
N MET A 1 4.85 20.24 -58.96
CA MET A 1 4.04 20.56 -57.77
C MET A 1 3.25 19.34 -57.37
N ASN A 2 3.59 18.69 -56.25
CA ASN A 2 2.63 18.06 -55.35
C ASN A 2 3.32 17.77 -54.00
N VAL A 3 2.64 18.11 -52.91
CA VAL A 3 3.11 18.10 -51.52
C VAL A 3 2.45 16.93 -50.83
N SER A 4 3.21 15.99 -50.23
CA SER A 4 2.67 15.14 -49.15
C SER A 4 3.71 14.22 -48.53
N SER A 5 3.69 14.19 -47.18
CA SER A 5 4.27 13.18 -46.30
C SER A 5 5.69 13.44 -45.75
N PHE A 6 5.83 14.59 -45.09
CA PHE A 6 6.62 14.64 -43.87
C PHE A 6 5.84 13.97 -42.73
N ASN A 7 6.59 13.35 -41.81
CA ASN A 7 6.20 13.03 -40.43
C ASN A 7 5.72 11.60 -40.14
N ARG A 8 6.66 10.67 -40.01
CA ARG A 8 6.43 9.37 -39.35
C ARG A 8 7.60 8.95 -38.47
N LEU A 9 7.99 9.76 -37.48
CA LEU A 9 8.94 9.33 -36.44
C LEU A 9 8.72 10.14 -35.14
N ARG A 10 7.65 9.85 -34.39
CA ARG A 10 7.57 10.19 -32.96
C ARG A 10 6.42 9.47 -32.27
N GLY A 11 6.73 8.34 -31.65
CA GLY A 11 5.82 7.65 -30.75
C GLY A 11 6.50 6.40 -30.24
N ASN A 12 7.08 6.47 -29.04
CA ASN A 12 7.33 5.32 -28.14
C ASN A 12 8.19 5.65 -26.90
N ARG A 13 8.57 6.92 -26.66
CA ARG A 13 9.30 7.29 -25.44
C ARG A 13 8.43 7.86 -24.31
N ALA A 14 7.14 8.10 -24.54
CA ALA A 14 6.27 8.79 -23.58
C ALA A 14 5.56 7.85 -22.58
N VAL A 15 5.56 6.53 -22.79
CA VAL A 15 4.74 5.60 -21.98
C VAL A 15 5.46 5.11 -20.71
N ARG A 16 6.77 5.33 -20.57
CA ARG A 16 7.56 4.80 -19.43
C ARG A 16 7.62 5.71 -18.20
N ALA A 17 7.03 6.91 -18.24
CA ALA A 17 7.16 7.90 -17.15
C ALA A 17 5.91 8.04 -16.26
N SER A 18 4.80 7.37 -16.56
CA SER A 18 3.49 7.66 -15.95
C SER A 18 3.06 6.73 -14.80
N VAL A 19 3.84 5.71 -14.43
CA VAL A 19 3.46 4.78 -13.32
C VAL A 19 4.01 5.22 -11.96
N LEU A 20 4.95 6.17 -11.89
CA LEU A 20 5.63 6.54 -10.64
C LEU A 20 4.90 7.62 -9.79
N ALA A 21 3.77 8.16 -10.24
CA ALA A 21 3.23 9.40 -9.65
C ALA A 21 1.91 9.27 -8.86
N CYS A 22 1.33 8.07 -8.71
CA CYS A 22 -0.01 7.93 -8.10
C CYS A 22 -0.06 6.97 -6.89
N MET A 23 0.91 7.09 -5.97
CA MET A 23 0.80 6.44 -4.64
C MET A 23 0.75 7.45 -3.47
N THR A 24 0.79 8.76 -3.73
CA THR A 24 0.84 9.78 -2.67
C THR A 24 -0.52 10.25 -2.17
N ALA A 25 -1.64 9.68 -2.63
CA ALA A 25 -2.96 10.26 -2.38
C ALA A 25 -4.07 9.25 -2.05
N ILE A 26 -3.75 8.16 -1.36
CA ILE A 26 -4.78 7.43 -0.59
C ILE A 26 -4.39 7.56 0.88
N PRO A 27 -4.79 8.66 1.58
CA PRO A 27 -4.91 8.54 3.02
C PRO A 27 -5.98 7.48 3.25
N CYS A 28 -5.58 6.28 3.65
CA CYS A 28 -6.51 5.37 4.31
C CYS A 28 -7.15 6.20 5.42
N ILE A 29 -8.46 6.46 5.32
CA ILE A 29 -9.21 7.24 6.29
C ILE A 29 -9.31 6.37 7.54
N ALA A 30 -8.24 6.34 8.33
CA ALA A 30 -8.16 5.77 9.65
C ALA A 30 -8.03 6.97 10.59
N HIS A 31 -9.17 7.56 10.96
CA HIS A 31 -9.20 8.68 11.89
C HIS A 31 -8.76 8.17 13.27
N ALA A 32 -7.49 8.34 13.63
CA ALA A 32 -7.08 8.23 15.04
C ALA A 32 -7.39 9.55 15.74
N GLN A 33 -8.61 9.66 16.25
CA GLN A 33 -8.98 10.78 17.11
C GLN A 33 -8.32 10.58 18.48
N THR A 34 -7.15 11.21 18.68
CA THR A 34 -6.49 11.24 19.99
C THR A 34 -6.66 12.65 20.56
N ASP A 35 -7.73 12.87 21.33
CA ASP A 35 -7.88 14.10 22.12
C ASP A 35 -6.87 14.06 23.28
N LEU A 36 -5.73 14.74 23.10
CA LEU A 36 -4.68 14.88 24.12
C LEU A 36 -5.04 15.89 25.24
N THR A 37 -6.22 16.50 25.16
CA THR A 37 -6.66 17.63 25.99
C THR A 37 -7.51 17.25 27.21
N GLY A 38 -7.74 15.95 27.47
CA GLY A 38 -8.44 15.50 28.67
C GLY A 38 -7.90 14.16 29.19
N SER A 39 -7.51 14.12 30.46
CA SER A 39 -7.16 12.94 31.29
C SER A 39 -6.93 11.62 30.52
N SER A 40 -5.81 11.58 29.79
CA SER A 40 -5.04 10.41 29.34
C SER A 40 -5.81 9.11 29.08
N ARG A 41 -6.51 9.00 27.95
CA ARG A 41 -6.89 7.69 27.37
C ARG A 41 -6.04 7.37 26.15
N LEU A 42 -4.72 7.26 26.33
CA LEU A 42 -3.79 6.86 25.25
C LEU A 42 -4.25 5.59 24.54
N LEU A 43 -4.83 4.64 25.28
CA LEU A 43 -5.33 3.38 24.75
C LEU A 43 -6.75 3.45 24.17
N GLY A 44 -7.39 4.62 24.21
CA GLY A 44 -8.78 4.82 23.78
C GLY A 44 -9.83 4.14 24.67
N ASP A 45 -11.03 4.67 24.68
CA ASP A 45 -12.23 4.07 25.29
C ASP A 45 -13.11 3.33 24.27
N ARG A 46 -12.90 3.55 22.97
CA ARG A 46 -13.64 2.92 21.88
C ARG A 46 -12.71 2.08 21.01
N THR A 47 -13.20 0.90 20.64
CA THR A 47 -12.56 0.02 19.66
C THR A 47 -13.35 0.08 18.37
N GLU A 48 -12.69 0.48 17.30
CA GLU A 48 -13.26 0.54 15.96
C GLU A 48 -12.78 -0.67 15.17
N ILE A 49 -13.71 -1.35 14.51
CA ILE A 49 -13.42 -2.51 13.67
C ILE A 49 -13.96 -2.20 12.28
N THR A 50 -13.07 -2.23 11.29
CA THR A 50 -13.40 -2.01 9.88
C THR A 50 -12.96 -3.22 9.08
N ALA A 51 -13.90 -3.82 8.34
CA ALA A 51 -13.62 -4.90 7.41
C ALA A 51 -13.87 -4.41 5.98
N GLY A 52 -13.02 -4.84 5.05
CA GLY A 52 -13.10 -4.47 3.65
C GLY A 52 -12.24 -5.37 2.78
N ALA A 53 -12.06 -4.96 1.54
CA ALA A 53 -11.18 -5.63 0.60
C ALA A 53 -10.47 -4.61 -0.29
N ALA A 54 -9.23 -4.91 -0.64
CA ALA A 54 -8.40 -4.10 -1.51
C ALA A 54 -7.91 -4.95 -2.70
N ALA A 55 -7.76 -4.32 -3.86
CA ALA A 55 -7.01 -4.89 -4.97
C ALA A 55 -5.69 -4.14 -5.08
N ILE A 56 -4.58 -4.86 -5.00
CA ILE A 56 -3.23 -4.29 -4.97
C ILE A 56 -2.47 -4.78 -6.19
N ALA A 57 -1.96 -3.86 -7.01
CA ALA A 57 -1.00 -4.18 -8.05
C ALA A 57 0.40 -4.26 -7.43
N THR A 58 1.00 -5.46 -7.43
CA THR A 58 2.31 -5.72 -6.82
C THR A 58 3.19 -6.50 -7.80
N PRO A 59 4.52 -6.25 -7.83
CA PRO A 59 5.45 -7.12 -8.56
C PRO A 59 5.31 -8.59 -8.13
N GLU A 60 5.60 -9.53 -9.03
CA GLU A 60 5.63 -10.97 -8.68
C GLU A 60 6.67 -11.27 -7.59
N TYR A 61 7.76 -10.50 -7.60
CA TYR A 61 8.86 -10.50 -6.63
C TYR A 61 9.61 -9.16 -6.70
N ALA A 62 10.47 -8.87 -5.73
CA ALA A 62 11.27 -7.64 -5.72
C ALA A 62 12.16 -7.55 -6.97
N GLY A 63 11.97 -6.50 -7.77
CA GLY A 63 12.71 -6.29 -9.02
C GLY A 63 12.13 -6.98 -10.27
N ALA A 64 10.97 -7.64 -10.17
CA ALA A 64 10.30 -8.23 -11.33
C ALA A 64 9.86 -7.17 -12.34
N GLU A 65 10.02 -7.46 -13.64
CA GLU A 65 9.42 -6.65 -14.71
C GLU A 65 7.89 -6.81 -14.76
N ARG A 66 7.40 -7.97 -14.31
CA ARG A 66 5.97 -8.32 -14.32
C ARG A 66 5.31 -7.98 -12.99
N ALA A 67 4.13 -7.40 -13.08
CA ALA A 67 3.24 -7.11 -11.96
C ALA A 67 1.98 -7.94 -12.06
N ARG A 68 1.42 -8.30 -10.89
CA ARG A 68 0.15 -8.99 -10.77
C ARG A 68 -0.80 -8.19 -9.89
N VAL A 69 -2.10 -8.33 -10.14
CA VAL A 69 -3.14 -7.78 -9.24
C VAL A 69 -3.51 -8.86 -8.24
N GLN A 70 -3.44 -8.53 -6.97
CA GLN A 70 -3.81 -9.41 -5.87
C GLN A 70 -5.00 -8.84 -5.11
N PHE A 71 -5.99 -9.68 -4.84
CA PHE A 71 -7.07 -9.37 -3.92
C PHE A 71 -6.61 -9.60 -2.48
N ASN A 72 -6.77 -8.60 -1.61
CA ASN A 72 -6.36 -8.63 -0.22
C ASN A 72 -7.53 -8.23 0.69
N PRO A 73 -8.07 -9.14 1.50
CA PRO A 73 -9.03 -8.76 2.54
C PRO A 73 -8.35 -7.88 3.58
N VAL A 74 -8.99 -6.76 3.91
CA VAL A 74 -8.47 -5.80 4.87
C VAL A 74 -9.32 -5.84 6.12
N LEU A 75 -8.69 -6.11 7.26
CA LEU A 75 -9.30 -5.94 8.57
C LEU A 75 -8.45 -4.93 9.35
N VAL A 76 -9.08 -3.84 9.76
CA VAL A 76 -8.48 -2.80 10.58
C VAL A 76 -9.18 -2.79 11.93
N VAL A 77 -8.39 -2.86 13.00
CA VAL A 77 -8.84 -2.70 14.37
C VAL A 77 -8.06 -1.54 14.97
N GLN A 78 -8.76 -0.52 15.46
CA GLN A 78 -8.12 0.67 16.01
C GLN A 78 -8.68 0.99 17.39
N ARG A 79 -7.81 1.37 18.31
CA ARG A 79 -8.19 1.75 19.68
C ARG A 79 -7.20 2.77 20.25
N GLY A 80 -7.62 4.04 20.32
CA GLY A 80 -6.73 5.13 20.70
C GLY A 80 -5.51 5.22 19.78
N VAL A 81 -4.30 5.21 20.35
CA VAL A 81 -3.05 5.20 19.56
C VAL A 81 -2.70 3.82 18.98
N LEU A 82 -3.31 2.74 19.47
CA LEU A 82 -3.03 1.39 18.98
C LEU A 82 -3.84 1.10 17.72
N PHE A 83 -3.19 0.47 16.75
CA PHE A 83 -3.88 -0.06 15.58
C PHE A 83 -3.34 -1.44 15.21
N PHE A 84 -4.18 -2.21 14.54
CA PHE A 84 -3.84 -3.45 13.87
C PHE A 84 -4.52 -3.45 12.50
N ASP A 85 -3.77 -3.80 11.47
CA ASP A 85 -4.22 -3.82 10.09
C ASP A 85 -3.62 -5.05 9.42
N THR A 86 -4.42 -5.85 8.70
CA THR A 86 -3.90 -7.04 8.00
C THR A 86 -2.87 -6.71 6.92
N SER A 87 -2.84 -5.47 6.43
CA SER A 87 -1.88 -5.00 5.41
C SER A 87 -0.65 -4.31 6.00
N ARG A 88 -0.77 -3.64 7.15
CA ARG A 88 0.32 -2.86 7.79
C ARG A 88 0.87 -3.49 9.07
N GLY A 89 0.22 -4.53 9.59
CA GLY A 89 0.56 -5.16 10.86
C GLY A 89 0.02 -4.40 12.08
N GLY A 90 0.65 -4.63 13.24
CA GLY A 90 0.28 -4.00 14.51
C GLY A 90 1.19 -2.82 14.83
N GLY A 91 0.65 -1.75 15.39
CA GLY A 91 1.43 -0.54 15.62
C GLY A 91 0.78 0.53 16.48
N LEU A 92 1.48 1.66 16.51
CA LEU A 92 1.09 2.91 17.15
C LEU A 92 0.92 4.00 16.09
N GLN A 93 -0.18 4.74 16.12
CA GLN A 93 -0.40 5.91 15.28
C GLN A 93 -0.82 7.11 16.13
N PHE A 94 -0.30 8.27 15.77
CA PHE A 94 -0.63 9.55 16.39
C PHE A 94 -0.92 10.58 15.31
N GLN A 95 -2.01 11.32 15.49
CA GLN A 95 -2.41 12.41 14.61
C GLN A 95 -2.78 13.65 15.43
N SER A 96 -2.17 14.78 15.08
CA SER A 96 -2.48 16.09 15.66
C SER A 96 -3.62 16.77 14.92
N THR A 97 -4.36 17.65 15.60
CA THR A 97 -5.38 18.54 15.01
C THR A 97 -4.81 19.43 13.91
N SER A 98 -3.51 19.75 13.96
CA SER A 98 -2.81 20.52 12.91
C SER A 98 -2.57 19.72 11.62
N GLY A 99 -2.92 18.43 11.58
CA GLY A 99 -2.70 17.55 10.43
C GLY A 99 -1.34 16.82 10.43
N PHE A 100 -0.52 16.98 11.47
CA PHE A 100 0.69 16.17 11.65
C PHE A 100 0.32 14.72 11.95
N TYR A 101 0.92 13.76 11.25
CA TYR A 101 0.67 12.33 11.43
C TYR A 101 2.00 11.57 11.54
N ILE A 102 2.10 10.69 12.52
CA ILE A 102 3.22 9.76 12.68
C ILE A 102 2.68 8.38 13.03
N SER A 103 3.28 7.34 12.46
CA SER A 103 2.94 5.96 12.80
C SER A 103 4.18 5.08 12.80
N GLN A 104 4.15 4.07 13.67
CA GLN A 104 5.14 3.03 13.75
C GLN A 104 4.41 1.69 13.74
N SER A 105 4.78 0.78 12.86
CA SER A 105 4.18 -0.56 12.77
C SER A 105 5.24 -1.65 12.71
N LEU A 106 4.81 -2.83 13.13
CA LEU A 106 5.52 -4.09 12.95
C LEU A 106 4.60 -5.01 12.15
N TYR A 107 5.10 -5.46 11.01
CA TYR A 107 4.43 -6.38 10.11
C TYR A 107 5.29 -7.62 9.92
N TYR A 108 4.63 -8.77 9.80
CA TYR A 108 5.29 -10.03 9.50
C TYR A 108 5.03 -10.42 8.05
N ASP A 109 6.10 -10.52 7.26
CA ASP A 109 6.05 -11.07 5.93
C ASP A 109 6.41 -12.57 5.99
N LEU A 110 5.51 -13.41 5.45
CA LEU A 110 5.74 -14.85 5.32
C LEU A 110 6.95 -15.16 4.42
N GLY A 111 7.42 -14.19 3.64
CA GLY A 111 8.57 -14.31 2.76
C GLY A 111 8.21 -14.91 1.40
N ARG A 112 9.19 -14.93 0.50
CA ARG A 112 9.01 -15.41 -0.88
C ARG A 112 8.83 -16.93 -0.95
N LEU A 113 8.05 -17.37 -1.93
CA LEU A 113 7.96 -18.77 -2.34
C LEU A 113 8.90 -19.03 -3.53
N GLN A 114 9.44 -20.25 -3.65
CA GLN A 114 10.20 -20.68 -4.83
C GLN A 114 9.32 -21.27 -5.94
N SER A 115 8.02 -21.05 -5.86
CA SER A 115 7.04 -21.45 -6.86
C SER A 115 6.06 -20.33 -7.10
N ASP A 116 5.32 -20.43 -8.20
CA ASP A 116 4.30 -19.45 -8.56
C ASP A 116 3.15 -19.54 -7.56
N SER A 117 2.71 -18.40 -7.00
CA SER A 117 1.60 -18.33 -6.05
C SER A 117 0.80 -17.05 -6.26
N ASN A 118 -0.53 -17.18 -6.14
CA ASN A 118 -1.43 -16.03 -6.19
C ASN A 118 -1.46 -15.23 -4.88
N TRP A 119 -1.04 -15.84 -3.77
CA TRP A 119 -1.15 -15.27 -2.42
C TRP A 119 0.18 -14.74 -1.87
N ARG A 120 1.31 -15.32 -2.28
CA ARG A 120 2.63 -14.93 -1.79
C ARG A 120 3.54 -14.55 -2.95
N PRO A 121 4.43 -13.55 -2.78
CA PRO A 121 5.46 -13.26 -3.77
C PRO A 121 6.33 -14.50 -4.02
N GLY A 122 6.70 -14.74 -5.26
CA GLY A 122 7.46 -15.94 -5.63
C GLY A 122 7.35 -16.28 -7.10
N SER A 123 8.37 -16.96 -7.62
CA SER A 123 8.36 -17.50 -8.97
C SER A 123 9.24 -18.74 -9.07
N ARG A 124 8.82 -19.72 -9.87
CA ARG A 124 9.66 -20.87 -10.22
C ARG A 124 10.95 -20.46 -10.95
N LEU A 125 10.96 -19.30 -11.61
CA LEU A 125 12.16 -18.76 -12.27
C LEU A 125 13.30 -18.44 -11.29
N LEU A 126 12.98 -18.26 -10.00
CA LEU A 126 13.93 -17.95 -8.93
C LEU A 126 14.21 -19.16 -8.04
N ALA A 127 13.79 -20.36 -8.43
CA ALA A 127 14.09 -21.58 -7.67
C ALA A 127 15.60 -21.85 -7.71
N GLY A 128 16.24 -21.92 -6.55
CA GLY A 128 17.69 -22.15 -6.41
C GLY A 128 18.57 -20.89 -6.34
N MET A 129 17.98 -19.69 -6.37
CA MET A 129 18.64 -18.41 -6.05
C MET A 129 18.21 -17.91 -4.67
#